data_AF-A0A7Y5H934-F1
#
_entry.id   AF-A0A7Y5H934-F1
#
_cell.length_a   1.000
_cell.length_b   1.000
_cell.length_c   1.000
_cell.angle_alpha   90.00
_cell.angle_beta   90.00
_cell.angle_gamma   90.00
#
_symmetry.space_group_name_H-M   'P 1'
#
loop_
_entity.id
_entity.type
_entity.pdbx_description
1 polymer ?
#
loop_
_entity_poly.entity_id
_entity_poly.type
_entity_poly.pdbx_seq_one_letter_code
_entity_poly.pdbx_strand_id
1 'polypeptide(L)' 'GDLLEVVRGAVRVRTGEGALDLLRVQPESRRELSADEFANGFRLRDGTWRLETPR' A
#
# COMPACT_ATOMS: atom_id res chain seq x y z
N GLY A 1 -8.51 2.39 4.31
CA GLY A 1 -8.47 0.93 4.46
C GLY A 1 -7.29 0.56 5.34
N ASP A 2 -7.32 -0.62 5.92
CA ASP A 2 -6.19 -1.14 6.69
C ASP A 2 -5.23 -1.86 5.75
N LEU A 3 -3.95 -1.46 5.74
CA LEU A 3 -2.92 -2.23 5.04
C LEU A 3 -2.71 -3.55 5.78
N LEU A 4 -2.71 -4.67 5.06
CA LEU A 4 -2.65 -5.99 5.67
C LEU A 4 -1.27 -6.60 5.64
N GLU A 5 -0.66 -6.61 4.45
CA GLU A 5 0.57 -7.31 4.19
C GLU A 5 1.21 -6.78 2.91
N VAL A 6 2.54 -6.87 2.85
CA VAL A 6 3.28 -6.74 1.60
C VAL A 6 3.57 -8.15 1.12
N VAL A 7 2.84 -8.57 0.08
CA VAL A 7 3.11 -9.83 -0.62
C VAL A 7 4.15 -9.53 -1.70
N ARG A 8 4.99 -10.49 -2.10
CA ARG A 8 5.99 -10.29 -3.17
C ARG A 8 5.32 -9.68 -4.42
N GLY A 9 5.67 -8.43 -4.75
CA GLY A 9 5.13 -7.72 -5.90
C GLY A 9 3.73 -7.10 -5.72
N ALA A 10 3.13 -7.12 -4.53
CA ALA A 10 1.82 -6.51 -4.27
C ALA A 10 1.69 -5.95 -2.83
N VAL A 11 1.00 -4.82 -2.70
CA VAL A 11 0.59 -4.27 -1.40
C VAL A 11 -0.89 -4.59 -1.20
N ARG A 12 -1.21 -5.46 -0.24
CA ARG A 12 -2.60 -5.90 0.00
C ARG A 12 -3.28 -5.01 1.02
N VAL A 13 -4.46 -4.52 0.67
CA VAL A 13 -5.27 -3.61 1.50
C VAL A 13 -6.60 -4.28 1.80
N ARG A 14 -7.00 -4.30 3.07
CA ARG A 14 -8.32 -4.76 3.49
C ARG A 14 -9.39 -3.76 3.03
N THR A 15 -10.42 -4.29 2.40
CA THR A 15 -11.65 -3.57 2.05
C THR A 15 -12.77 -3.93 3.01
N GLY A 16 -13.96 -3.33 2.86
CA GLY A 16 -15.11 -3.64 3.73
C GLY A 16 -15.42 -5.14 3.74
N GLU A 17 -15.50 -5.74 2.55
CA GLU A 17 -15.42 -7.19 2.35
C GLU A 17 -14.25 -7.51 1.41
N GLY A 18 -13.46 -8.52 1.76
CA GLY A 18 -12.31 -8.98 0.95
C GLY A 18 -11.05 -8.12 1.09
N ALA A 19 -10.24 -8.14 0.03
CA ALA A 19 -9.00 -7.38 -0.05
C ALA A 19 -8.70 -6.97 -1.50
N LEU A 20 -7.89 -5.91 -1.65
CA LEU A 20 -7.40 -5.39 -2.91
C LEU A 20 -5.88 -5.46 -2.97
N ASP A 21 -5.34 -5.97 -4.07
CA ASP A 21 -3.91 -5.99 -4.34
C ASP A 21 -3.49 -4.79 -5.19
N LEU A 22 -2.70 -3.91 -4.60
CA LEU A 22 -2.09 -2.79 -5.30
C LEU A 22 -0.77 -3.24 -5.92
N LEU A 23 -0.74 -3.34 -7.25
CA LEU A 23 0.46 -3.67 -8.01
C LEU A 23 1.34 -2.45 -8.27
N ARG A 24 0.70 -1.29 -8.44
CA ARG A 24 1.35 0.01 -8.67
C ARG A 24 0.58 1.11 -7.94
N VAL A 25 1.31 2.12 -7.48
CA VAL A 25 0.78 3.29 -6.75
C VAL A 25 1.53 4.53 -7.21
N GLN A 26 0.80 5.64 -7.40
CA GLN A 26 1.39 6.96 -7.61
C GLN A 26 1.06 7.87 -6.42
N PRO A 27 2.00 8.11 -5.50
CA PRO A 27 1.85 9.14 -4.48
C PRO A 27 1.82 10.53 -5.14
N GLU A 28 1.08 11.47 -4.56
CA GLU A 28 0.85 12.82 -5.14
C GLU A 28 2.15 13.55 -5.54
N SER A 29 3.21 13.41 -4.75
CA SER A 29 4.51 14.08 -4.97
C SER A 29 5.56 13.21 -5.67
N ARG A 30 5.18 12.04 -6.20
CA ARG A 30 6.12 11.08 -6.79
C ARG A 30 5.64 10.55 -8.14
N ARG A 31 6.57 10.00 -8.91
CA ARG A 31 6.24 9.17 -10.06
C ARG A 31 5.49 7.91 -9.62
N GLU A 32 4.85 7.25 -10.57
CA GLU A 32 4.29 5.92 -10.35
C GLU A 32 5.39 4.94 -9.89
N LEU A 33 5.07 4.16 -8.87
CA LEU A 33 5.91 3.17 -8.22
C LEU A 33 5.28 1.79 -8.33
N SER A 34 6.10 0.76 -8.45
CA SER A 34 5.71 -0.61 -8.18
C SER A 34 5.41 -0.82 -6.69
N ALA A 35 4.69 -1.89 -6.37
CA ALA A 35 4.43 -2.30 -5.00
C ALA A 35 5.72 -2.45 -4.17
N ASP A 36 6.77 -3.05 -4.75
CA ASP A 36 8.05 -3.25 -4.04
C ASP A 36 8.78 -1.92 -3.80
N GLU A 37 8.80 -1.01 -4.78
CA GLU A 37 9.37 0.34 -4.61
C GLU A 37 8.61 1.12 -3.53
N PHE A 38 7.28 1.00 -3.52
CA PHE A 38 6.44 1.64 -2.52
C PHE A 38 6.68 1.05 -1.12
N ALA A 39 6.67 -0.26 -0.95
CA ALA A 39 6.90 -0.92 0.33
C ALA A 39 8.27 -0.58 0.93
N ASN A 40 9.33 -0.64 0.11
CA ASN A 40 10.68 -0.31 0.53
C ASN A 40 10.84 1.18 0.88
N GLY A 41 10.31 2.07 0.03
CA GLY A 41 10.45 3.52 0.19
C GLY A 41 9.68 4.09 1.38
N PHE A 42 8.54 3.49 1.72
CA PHE A 42 7.68 3.91 2.83
C PHE A 42 7.86 3.06 4.09
N ARG A 43 8.83 2.13 4.09
CA ARG A 43 9.16 1.22 5.20
C ARG A 43 7.93 0.52 5.77
N LEU A 44 7.05 0.05 4.89
CA LEU A 44 5.89 -0.73 5.31
C LEU A 44 6.40 -1.99 6.01
N ARG A 45 6.03 -2.17 7.28
CA ARG A 45 6.24 -3.39 8.05
C ARG A 45 4.91 -4.11 8.16
N ASP A 46 4.90 -5.43 8.24
CA ASP A 46 3.65 -6.17 8.48
C ASP A 46 2.93 -5.63 9.72
N GLY A 47 1.64 -5.35 9.57
CA GLY A 47 0.82 -4.66 10.58
C GLY A 47 -0.19 -3.70 9.95
N THR A 48 -1.11 -3.19 10.78
CA THR A 48 -2.16 -2.26 10.33
C THR A 48 -1.58 -0.88 10.05
N TRP A 49 -1.44 -0.51 8.77
CA TRP A 49 -1.14 0.88 8.39
C TRP A 49 -2.43 1.60 8.01
N ARG A 50 -2.62 2.78 8.59
CA ARG A 50 -3.74 3.67 8.26
C ARG A 50 -3.21 4.77 7.33
N LEU A 51 -3.64 4.74 6.09
CA LEU A 51 -3.52 5.89 5.20
C LEU A 51 -4.61 6.89 5.59
N GLU A 52 -4.22 7.97 6.24
CA GLU A 52 -5.09 9.13 6.44
C GLU A 52 -5.02 9.98 5.18
N THR A 53 -6.15 10.14 4.50
CA THR A 53 -6.29 11.11 3.42
C THR A 53 -6.27 12.51 4.04
N PRO A 54 -5.45 13.46 3.53
CA PRO A 54 -5.57 14.85 3.93
C PRO A 54 -6.98 15.35 3.54
N ARG A 55 -7.62 16.10 4.46
CA ARG A 55 -8.89 16.78 4.21
C ARG A 55 -8.73 17.99 3.30
#